data_AF-A0A0L0LUG4-F1
#
_entry.id   AF-A0A0L0LUG4-F1
#
_cell.length_a   1.000
_cell.length_b   1.000
_cell.length_c   1.000
_cell.angle_alpha   90.00
_cell.angle_beta   90.00
_cell.angle_gamma   90.00
#
_symmetry.space_group_name_H-M   'P 1'
#
loop_
_entity.id
_entity.type
_entity.pdbx_description
1 polymer ?
#
loop_
_entity_poly.entity_id
_entity_poly.type
_entity_poly.pdbx_seq_one_letter_code
_entity_poly.pdbx_strand_id
1 'polypeptide(L)'
;MRFIVTSWRLTIAGLCFVGTYEAWSKPQYWVYFTFQTGFVLGIVMLWAGAATLLKGIQPPAWLKGCLTLYAIVTALVAFFLMPPDNPDYVPQVVGIMTNTMLHKIAPIMALIDFLLFDPHRRFRWHYMFSWLMYFPAYLAFVLIRAAIWPGSGPAAGGSPYPYDFINLDKLGWQGFGISCGRLALAFLVISLIVWVLDRALPNKALVA
;
A
#
# COMPACT_ATOMS: atom_id res chain seq x y z
N MET A 1 14.32 0.63 -23.68
CA MET A 1 13.63 0.90 -22.41
C MET A 1 12.38 0.06 -22.17
N ARG A 2 11.44 -0.04 -23.14
CA ARG A 2 10.12 -0.71 -22.95
C ARG A 2 10.17 -2.05 -22.18
N PHE A 3 11.05 -2.97 -22.58
CA PHE A 3 11.18 -4.26 -21.92
C PHE A 3 11.67 -4.16 -20.46
N ILE A 4 12.55 -3.21 -20.15
CA ILE A 4 13.02 -2.97 -18.78
C ILE A 4 11.87 -2.48 -17.91
N VAL A 5 11.09 -1.50 -18.39
CA VAL A 5 9.92 -0.96 -17.67
C VAL A 5 8.84 -2.03 -17.49
N THR A 6 8.58 -2.84 -18.52
CA THR A 6 7.68 -3.99 -18.43
C THR A 6 8.17 -4.96 -17.35
N SER A 7 9.43 -5.41 -17.43
CA SER A 7 9.98 -6.35 -16.44
C SER A 7 9.90 -5.79 -15.02
N TRP A 8 10.24 -4.51 -14.82
CA TRP A 8 10.14 -3.84 -13.52
C TRP A 8 8.72 -3.91 -12.94
N ARG A 9 7.72 -3.52 -13.73
CA ARG A 9 6.31 -3.52 -13.31
C ARG A 9 5.78 -4.93 -13.05
N LEU A 10 6.15 -5.89 -13.89
CA LEU A 10 5.79 -7.30 -13.67
C LEU A 10 6.48 -7.88 -12.43
N THR A 11 7.70 -7.47 -12.11
CA THR A 11 8.36 -7.83 -10.85
C THR A 11 7.63 -7.25 -9.65
N ILE A 12 7.21 -5.97 -9.68
CA ILE A 12 6.38 -5.41 -8.59
C ILE A 12 5.09 -6.23 -8.44
N ALA A 13 4.43 -6.57 -9.55
CA ALA A 13 3.22 -7.38 -9.53
C ALA A 13 3.45 -8.75 -8.88
N GLY A 14 4.51 -9.46 -9.29
CA GLY A 14 4.91 -10.74 -8.70
C GLY A 14 5.20 -10.63 -7.20
N LEU A 15 5.98 -9.64 -6.78
CA LEU A 15 6.27 -9.40 -5.36
C LEU A 15 5.01 -9.11 -4.54
N CYS A 16 4.04 -8.39 -5.12
CA CYS A 16 2.76 -8.14 -4.46
C CYS A 16 1.91 -9.41 -4.33
N PHE A 17 1.80 -10.21 -5.39
CA PHE A 17 1.01 -11.45 -5.34
C PHE A 17 1.65 -12.49 -4.42
N VAL A 18 2.97 -12.65 -4.49
CA VAL A 18 3.71 -13.50 -3.54
C VAL A 18 3.56 -12.92 -2.13
N GLY A 19 3.80 -11.64 -1.92
CA GLY A 19 3.68 -11.03 -0.62
C GLY A 19 2.29 -11.19 0.03
N THR A 20 1.24 -11.24 -0.78
CA THR A 20 -0.15 -11.40 -0.30
C THR A 20 -0.65 -12.85 -0.24
N TYR A 21 0.15 -13.84 -0.66
CA TYR A 21 -0.32 -15.21 -0.87
C TYR A 21 -0.95 -15.82 0.39
N GLU A 22 -0.44 -15.47 1.58
CA GLU A 22 -0.97 -16.02 2.83
C GLU A 22 -2.44 -15.66 3.05
N ALA A 23 -2.87 -14.48 2.63
CA ALA A 23 -4.27 -14.07 2.75
C ALA A 23 -5.21 -14.86 1.82
N TRP A 24 -4.67 -15.55 0.80
CA TRP A 24 -5.47 -16.33 -0.14
C TRP A 24 -6.02 -17.59 0.51
N SER A 25 -5.29 -18.16 1.48
CA SER A 25 -5.73 -19.31 2.28
C SER A 25 -6.15 -18.95 3.70
N LYS A 26 -5.78 -17.78 4.20
CA LYS A 26 -6.14 -17.24 5.52
C LYS A 26 -6.92 -15.92 5.37
N PRO A 27 -8.24 -15.97 5.11
CA PRO A 27 -9.01 -14.77 4.77
C PRO A 27 -8.97 -13.67 5.82
N GLN A 28 -8.72 -14.01 7.09
CA GLN A 28 -8.57 -13.03 8.17
C GLN A 28 -7.42 -12.04 7.94
N TYR A 29 -6.40 -12.41 7.16
CA TYR A 29 -5.29 -11.50 6.84
C TYR A 29 -5.69 -10.39 5.87
N TRP A 30 -6.80 -10.52 5.14
CA TRP A 30 -7.33 -9.42 4.32
C TRP A 30 -7.76 -8.21 5.14
N VAL A 31 -7.85 -8.32 6.46
CA VAL A 31 -8.13 -7.17 7.33
C VAL A 31 -6.94 -6.20 7.37
N TYR A 32 -5.71 -6.66 7.12
CA TYR A 32 -4.55 -5.80 7.07
C TYR A 32 -4.60 -4.89 5.84
N PHE A 33 -4.36 -3.60 6.07
CA PHE A 33 -4.21 -2.59 5.03
C PHE A 33 -3.21 -3.03 3.97
N THR A 34 -2.03 -3.50 4.39
CA THR A 34 -0.94 -3.90 3.50
C THR A 34 -1.33 -5.01 2.53
N PHE A 35 -2.12 -6.00 2.98
CA PHE A 35 -2.59 -7.07 2.09
C PHE A 35 -3.55 -6.53 1.04
N GLN A 36 -4.53 -5.72 1.44
CA GLN A 36 -5.50 -5.11 0.51
C GLN A 36 -4.78 -4.21 -0.51
N THR A 37 -3.97 -3.25 -0.05
CA THR A 37 -3.31 -2.29 -0.94
C THR A 37 -2.20 -2.94 -1.77
N GLY A 38 -1.48 -3.92 -1.20
CA GLY A 38 -0.46 -4.69 -1.92
C GLY A 38 -1.08 -5.49 -3.06
N PHE A 39 -2.22 -6.15 -2.82
CA PHE A 39 -2.92 -6.89 -3.87
C PHE A 39 -3.38 -5.98 -5.02
N VAL A 40 -4.01 -4.83 -4.68
CA VAL A 40 -4.44 -3.85 -5.70
C VAL A 40 -3.24 -3.25 -6.44
N LEU A 41 -2.13 -2.97 -5.74
CA LEU A 41 -0.88 -2.56 -6.37
C LEU A 41 -0.38 -3.62 -7.36
N GLY A 42 -0.45 -4.90 -6.99
CA GLY A 42 -0.09 -6.01 -7.86
C GLY A 42 -0.91 -6.04 -9.16
N ILE A 43 -2.23 -5.91 -9.06
CA ILE A 43 -3.13 -5.84 -10.22
C ILE A 43 -2.78 -4.64 -11.12
N VAL A 44 -2.60 -3.46 -10.52
CA VAL A 44 -2.32 -2.24 -11.30
C VAL A 44 -0.94 -2.28 -11.96
N MET A 45 0.05 -2.89 -11.32
CA MET A 45 1.38 -3.06 -11.91
C MET A 45 1.39 -4.14 -12.98
N LEU A 46 0.58 -5.20 -12.85
CA LEU A 46 0.34 -6.16 -13.91
C LEU A 46 -0.29 -5.49 -15.13
N TRP A 47 -1.35 -4.69 -14.92
CA TRP A 47 -1.97 -3.89 -15.99
C TRP A 47 -0.95 -2.92 -16.62
N ALA A 48 -0.23 -2.14 -15.82
CA ALA A 48 0.78 -1.21 -16.33
C ALA A 48 1.90 -1.91 -17.12
N GLY A 49 2.37 -3.07 -16.64
CA GLY A 49 3.37 -3.89 -17.31
C GLY A 49 2.87 -4.41 -18.66
N ALA A 50 1.67 -4.99 -18.69
CA ALA A 50 1.02 -5.47 -19.91
C ALA A 50 0.74 -4.34 -20.91
N ALA A 51 0.20 -3.21 -20.45
CA ALA A 51 -0.03 -2.03 -21.27
C ALA A 51 1.28 -1.47 -21.86
N THR A 52 2.38 -1.50 -21.09
CA THR A 52 3.69 -1.08 -21.58
C THR A 52 4.22 -2.03 -22.66
N LEU A 53 4.07 -3.34 -22.47
CA LEU A 53 4.54 -4.35 -23.41
C LEU A 53 3.74 -4.31 -24.73
N LEU A 54 2.42 -4.33 -24.60
CA LEU A 54 1.45 -4.43 -25.68
C LEU A 54 1.08 -3.07 -26.31
N LYS A 55 1.65 -1.97 -25.81
CA LYS A 55 1.30 -0.58 -26.20
C LYS A 55 -0.19 -0.27 -25.98
N GLY A 56 -0.76 -0.82 -24.91
CA GLY A 56 -2.16 -0.63 -24.51
C GLY A 56 -2.38 0.62 -23.65
N ILE A 57 -3.62 0.77 -23.18
CA ILE A 57 -4.03 1.87 -22.30
C ILE A 57 -3.41 1.67 -20.91
N GLN A 58 -2.70 2.68 -20.42
CA GLN A 58 -2.10 2.68 -19.07
C GLN A 58 -3.17 2.88 -17.98
N PRO A 59 -2.92 2.40 -16.74
CA PRO A 59 -3.81 2.70 -15.62
C PRO A 59 -4.00 4.21 -15.42
N PRO A 60 -5.18 4.65 -14.94
CA PRO A 60 -5.43 6.07 -14.70
C PRO A 60 -4.41 6.67 -13.74
N ALA A 61 -3.97 7.91 -14.02
CA ALA A 61 -3.02 8.63 -13.17
C ALA A 61 -3.51 8.72 -11.72
N TRP A 62 -4.82 8.90 -11.51
CA TRP A 62 -5.42 8.89 -10.17
C TRP A 62 -5.11 7.60 -9.40
N LEU A 63 -5.26 6.43 -10.04
CA LEU A 63 -5.06 5.13 -9.42
C LEU A 63 -3.58 4.87 -9.14
N LYS A 64 -2.70 5.23 -10.08
CA LYS A 64 -1.25 5.14 -9.89
C LYS A 64 -0.79 6.00 -8.72
N GLY A 65 -1.19 7.26 -8.65
CA GLY A 65 -0.83 8.14 -7.54
C GLY A 65 -1.37 7.66 -6.19
N CYS A 66 -2.61 7.15 -6.16
CA CYS A 66 -3.23 6.55 -4.98
C CYS A 66 -2.38 5.40 -4.42
N LEU A 67 -1.96 4.48 -5.29
CA LEU A 67 -1.17 3.32 -4.89
C LEU A 67 0.28 3.66 -4.58
N THR A 68 0.86 4.69 -5.21
CA THR A 68 2.16 5.24 -4.80
C THR A 68 2.09 5.81 -3.39
N LEU A 69 1.04 6.57 -3.06
CA LEU A 69 0.82 7.05 -1.69
C LEU A 69 0.74 5.88 -0.70
N TYR A 70 -0.08 4.87 -0.99
CA TYR A 70 -0.25 3.73 -0.08
C TYR A 70 1.03 2.89 0.05
N ALA A 71 1.80 2.74 -1.03
CA ALA A 71 3.12 2.11 -0.97
C ALA A 71 4.05 2.86 0.00
N ILE A 72 4.18 4.19 -0.15
CA ILE A 72 5.02 5.01 0.74
C ILE A 72 4.54 4.90 2.19
N VAL A 73 3.23 5.02 2.41
CA VAL A 73 2.62 4.88 3.74
C VAL A 73 2.93 3.51 4.35
N THR A 74 2.75 2.42 3.59
CA THR A 74 3.07 1.06 4.05
C THR A 74 4.53 0.95 4.47
N ALA A 75 5.46 1.48 3.68
CA ALA A 75 6.88 1.45 4.02
C ALA A 75 7.20 2.24 5.29
N LEU A 76 6.63 3.44 5.44
CA LEU A 76 6.86 4.29 6.61
C LEU A 76 6.24 3.69 7.87
N VAL A 77 5.01 3.17 7.80
CA VAL A 77 4.36 2.49 8.93
C VAL A 77 5.16 1.25 9.33
N ALA A 78 5.61 0.45 8.37
CA ALA A 78 6.44 -0.71 8.67
C ALA A 78 7.79 -0.32 9.31
N PHE A 79 8.39 0.78 8.87
CA PHE A 79 9.68 1.23 9.39
C PHE A 79 9.56 1.84 10.80
N PHE A 80 8.53 2.64 11.07
CA PHE A 80 8.40 3.39 12.32
C PHE A 80 7.51 2.75 13.37
N LEU A 81 6.52 1.95 12.97
CA LEU A 81 5.44 1.49 13.87
C LEU A 81 5.36 -0.04 14.00
N MET A 82 6.12 -0.80 13.22
CA MET A 82 6.12 -2.27 13.28
C MET A 82 7.44 -2.80 13.84
N PRO A 83 7.41 -3.87 14.65
CA PRO A 83 8.62 -4.56 15.05
C PRO A 83 9.27 -5.25 13.83
N PRO A 84 10.57 -5.60 13.92
CA PRO A 84 11.23 -6.42 12.91
C PRO A 84 10.49 -7.74 12.69
N ASP A 85 10.43 -8.19 11.43
CA ASP A 85 9.81 -9.47 11.08
C ASP A 85 10.58 -10.63 11.74
N ASN A 86 9.85 -11.64 12.23
CA ASN A 86 10.44 -12.86 12.77
C ASN A 86 10.40 -13.99 11.69
N PRO A 87 11.57 -14.55 11.31
CA PRO A 87 11.68 -15.67 10.36
C PRO A 87 10.86 -16.92 10.72
N ASP A 88 10.60 -17.15 12.02
CA ASP A 88 9.87 -18.32 12.50
C ASP A 88 8.37 -18.26 12.17
N TYR A 89 7.83 -17.05 11.95
CA TYR A 89 6.39 -16.82 11.77
C TYR A 89 6.04 -16.27 10.39
N VAL A 90 6.97 -15.59 9.72
CA VAL A 90 6.73 -14.99 8.40
C VAL A 90 7.33 -15.90 7.32
N PRO A 91 6.52 -16.40 6.38
CA PRO A 91 7.02 -17.28 5.33
C PRO A 91 8.07 -16.63 4.45
N GLN A 92 8.95 -17.48 3.91
CA GLN A 92 9.98 -17.08 2.98
C GLN A 92 9.72 -17.69 1.61
N VAL A 93 9.85 -16.87 0.58
CA VAL A 93 9.82 -17.29 -0.81
C VAL A 93 11.13 -16.85 -1.44
N VAL A 94 11.86 -17.79 -2.06
CA VAL A 94 13.22 -17.57 -2.61
C VAL A 94 14.20 -16.92 -1.63
N GLY A 95 14.09 -17.26 -0.34
CA GLY A 95 14.94 -16.73 0.74
C GLY A 95 14.59 -15.31 1.19
N ILE A 96 13.47 -14.74 0.74
CA ILE A 96 13.00 -13.42 1.13
C ILE A 96 11.66 -13.55 1.86
N MET A 97 11.52 -12.89 3.01
CA MET A 97 10.29 -12.88 3.80
C MET A 97 9.18 -12.13 3.06
N THR A 98 7.97 -12.69 3.04
CA THR A 98 6.80 -12.10 2.36
C THR A 98 6.49 -10.68 2.86
N ASN A 99 6.58 -10.45 4.17
CA ASN A 99 6.44 -9.09 4.73
C ASN A 99 7.51 -8.15 4.21
N THR A 100 8.76 -8.58 4.09
CA THR A 100 9.83 -7.74 3.51
C THR A 100 9.53 -7.38 2.05
N MET A 101 8.93 -8.30 1.29
CA MET A 101 8.47 -7.99 -0.07
C MET A 101 7.39 -6.89 -0.06
N LEU A 102 6.36 -7.00 0.78
CA LEU A 102 5.24 -6.04 0.81
C LEU A 102 5.54 -4.72 1.49
N HIS A 103 6.39 -4.71 2.51
CA HIS A 103 6.63 -3.53 3.34
C HIS A 103 7.89 -2.76 2.93
N LYS A 104 8.78 -3.37 2.16
CA LYS A 104 10.06 -2.73 1.77
C LYS A 104 10.26 -2.76 0.27
N ILE A 105 10.41 -3.96 -0.32
CA ILE A 105 10.86 -4.09 -1.72
C ILE A 105 9.82 -3.51 -2.69
N ALA A 106 8.58 -4.02 -2.67
CA ALA A 106 7.53 -3.56 -3.59
C ALA A 106 7.21 -2.06 -3.40
N PRO A 107 7.11 -1.52 -2.17
CA PRO A 107 6.94 -0.08 -1.97
C PRO A 107 8.05 0.80 -2.55
N ILE A 108 9.32 0.44 -2.31
CA ILE A 108 10.46 1.17 -2.84
C ILE A 108 10.44 1.10 -4.37
N MET A 109 10.15 -0.08 -4.92
CA MET A 109 10.06 -0.23 -6.37
C MET A 109 8.90 0.58 -6.98
N ALA A 110 7.76 0.69 -6.29
CA ALA A 110 6.62 1.49 -6.73
C ALA A 110 6.92 3.00 -6.68
N LEU A 111 7.68 3.45 -5.68
CA LEU A 111 8.17 4.84 -5.61
C LEU A 111 9.13 5.13 -6.76
N ILE A 112 10.07 4.23 -7.05
CA ILE A 112 10.99 4.37 -8.18
C ILE A 112 10.22 4.35 -9.52
N ASP A 113 9.22 3.48 -9.67
CA ASP A 113 8.38 3.44 -10.89
C ASP A 113 7.65 4.76 -11.11
N PHE A 114 7.08 5.34 -10.05
CA PHE A 114 6.48 6.67 -10.10
C PHE A 114 7.50 7.72 -10.54
N LEU A 115 8.66 7.79 -9.88
CA LEU A 115 9.66 8.83 -10.16
C LEU A 115 10.24 8.72 -11.57
N LEU A 116 10.59 7.50 -12.01
CA LEU A 116 11.41 7.29 -13.21
C LEU A 116 10.61 6.94 -14.46
N PHE A 117 9.56 6.13 -14.34
CA PHE A 117 8.90 5.48 -15.49
C PHE A 117 7.53 6.05 -15.82
N ASP A 118 6.89 6.74 -14.88
CA ASP A 118 5.62 7.43 -15.14
C ASP A 118 5.85 8.84 -15.72
N PRO A 119 5.00 9.30 -16.66
CA PRO A 119 4.94 10.71 -17.01
C PRO A 119 4.34 11.51 -15.86
N HIS A 120 4.83 12.73 -15.64
CA HIS A 120 4.38 13.59 -14.54
C HIS A 120 3.47 14.74 -15.01
N ARG A 121 3.07 15.61 -14.08
CA ARG A 121 2.08 16.69 -14.24
C ARG A 121 0.68 16.18 -14.62
N ARG A 122 0.35 14.96 -14.22
CA ARG A 122 -0.95 14.33 -14.51
C ARG A 122 -1.89 14.37 -13.32
N PHE A 123 -1.42 14.71 -12.13
CA PHE A 123 -2.25 14.72 -10.93
C PHE A 123 -3.00 16.06 -10.79
N ARG A 124 -4.34 15.94 -10.72
CA ARG A 124 -5.20 17.08 -10.38
C ARG A 124 -5.03 17.39 -8.91
N TRP A 125 -5.16 18.67 -8.52
CA TRP A 125 -4.94 19.10 -7.14
C TRP A 125 -5.85 18.35 -6.15
N HIS A 126 -7.11 18.10 -6.51
CA HIS A 126 -8.07 17.41 -5.64
C HIS A 126 -7.75 15.91 -5.44
N TYR A 127 -6.81 15.34 -6.22
CA TYR A 127 -6.42 13.94 -6.06
C TYR A 127 -5.85 13.68 -4.67
N MET A 128 -5.06 14.62 -4.14
CA MET A 128 -4.42 14.48 -2.83
C MET A 128 -5.42 14.26 -1.68
N PHE A 129 -6.64 14.79 -1.81
CA PHE A 129 -7.72 14.57 -0.84
C PHE A 129 -8.47 13.28 -1.12
N SER A 130 -8.76 13.01 -2.40
CA SER A 130 -9.50 11.79 -2.77
C SER A 130 -8.74 10.49 -2.47
N TRP A 131 -7.40 10.51 -2.49
CA TRP A 131 -6.59 9.36 -2.08
C TRP A 131 -6.68 9.07 -0.58
N LEU A 132 -7.14 10.02 0.23
CA LEU A 132 -7.34 9.79 1.66
C LEU A 132 -8.64 9.06 1.95
N MET A 133 -9.58 8.96 0.99
CA MET A 133 -10.93 8.40 1.20
C MET A 133 -10.92 6.94 1.63
N TYR A 134 -9.89 6.18 1.27
CA TYR A 134 -9.77 4.79 1.70
C TYR A 134 -9.49 4.67 3.20
N PHE A 135 -8.79 5.63 3.81
CA PHE A 135 -8.48 5.57 5.24
C PHE A 135 -9.73 5.56 6.14
N PRO A 136 -10.68 6.51 6.04
CA PRO A 136 -11.92 6.45 6.83
C PRO A 136 -12.79 5.25 6.44
N ALA A 137 -12.82 4.84 5.18
CA ALA A 137 -13.54 3.63 4.76
C ALA A 137 -12.95 2.36 5.42
N TYR A 138 -11.63 2.27 5.48
CA TYR A 138 -10.90 1.19 6.14
C TYR A 138 -11.13 1.19 7.65
N LEU A 139 -11.08 2.35 8.31
CA LEU A 139 -11.40 2.46 9.74
C LEU A 139 -12.83 2.03 10.04
N ALA A 140 -13.80 2.47 9.24
CA ALA A 140 -15.19 2.05 9.37
C ALA A 140 -15.32 0.53 9.21
N PHE A 141 -14.68 -0.05 8.18
CA PHE A 141 -14.62 -1.50 7.98
C PHE A 141 -14.04 -2.23 9.20
N VAL A 142 -12.90 -1.79 9.74
CA VAL A 142 -12.26 -2.41 10.90
C VAL A 142 -13.16 -2.34 12.14
N LEU A 143 -13.76 -1.17 12.42
CA LEU A 143 -14.64 -0.97 13.58
C LEU A 143 -15.93 -1.79 13.48
N ILE A 144 -16.61 -1.75 12.33
CA ILE A 144 -17.84 -2.53 12.09
C ILE A 144 -17.54 -4.02 12.24
N ARG A 145 -16.45 -4.49 11.61
CA ARG A 145 -16.03 -5.89 11.72
C ARG A 145 -15.71 -6.28 13.15
N ALA A 146 -15.00 -5.43 13.90
CA ALA A 146 -14.66 -5.70 15.30
C ALA A 146 -15.90 -5.81 16.18
N ALA A 147 -16.93 -4.99 15.94
CA ALA A 147 -18.20 -5.06 16.65
C ALA A 147 -18.99 -6.35 16.34
N ILE A 148 -18.98 -6.80 15.08
CA ILE A 148 -19.73 -8.00 14.66
C ILE A 148 -18.99 -9.30 15.02
N TRP A 149 -17.66 -9.32 14.87
CA TRP A 149 -16.83 -10.50 15.08
C TRP A 149 -15.61 -10.20 15.98
N PRO A 150 -15.79 -10.03 17.29
CA PRO A 150 -14.72 -9.63 18.20
C PRO A 150 -13.57 -10.65 18.31
N GLY A 151 -13.81 -11.94 18.04
CA GLY A 151 -12.78 -13.00 18.07
C GLY A 151 -12.12 -13.28 16.72
N SER A 152 -12.40 -12.49 15.68
CA SER A 152 -11.94 -12.80 14.31
C SER A 152 -10.51 -12.35 14.02
N GLY A 153 -9.75 -11.97 15.04
CA GLY A 153 -8.46 -11.32 14.87
C GLY A 153 -7.47 -12.03 13.95
N PRO A 154 -6.72 -11.28 13.11
CA PRO A 154 -5.74 -11.88 12.23
C PRO A 154 -4.50 -12.40 12.98
N ALA A 155 -4.23 -11.93 14.19
CA ALA A 155 -3.07 -12.31 15.00
C ALA A 155 -3.42 -13.33 16.10
N ALA A 156 -2.39 -14.01 16.61
CA ALA A 156 -2.51 -14.86 17.79
C ALA A 156 -3.10 -14.07 18.97
N GLY A 157 -4.13 -14.62 19.62
CA GLY A 157 -4.92 -13.93 20.66
C GLY A 157 -6.27 -13.38 20.18
N GLY A 158 -6.58 -13.44 18.89
CA GLY A 158 -7.95 -13.24 18.38
C GLY A 158 -8.44 -11.79 18.37
N SER A 159 -7.58 -10.81 18.67
CA SER A 159 -7.96 -9.38 18.66
C SER A 159 -8.46 -8.94 17.29
N PRO A 160 -9.67 -8.36 17.19
CA PRO A 160 -10.29 -8.08 15.90
C PRO A 160 -9.61 -6.92 15.16
N TYR A 161 -8.72 -6.18 15.83
CA TYR A 161 -7.96 -5.06 15.28
C TYR A 161 -6.64 -5.54 14.64
N PRO A 162 -6.34 -5.11 13.40
CA PRO A 162 -5.11 -5.51 12.73
C PRO A 162 -3.87 -4.81 13.29
N TYR A 163 -4.02 -3.64 13.91
CA TYR A 163 -2.89 -2.87 14.43
C TYR A 163 -3.17 -2.29 15.80
N ASP A 164 -2.16 -2.29 16.67
CA ASP A 164 -2.25 -1.75 18.03
C ASP A 164 -2.55 -0.26 18.06
N PHE A 165 -2.04 0.49 17.09
CA PHE A 165 -2.27 1.93 16.98
C PHE A 165 -3.70 2.29 16.52
N ILE A 166 -4.55 1.33 16.13
CA ILE A 166 -6.00 1.55 15.92
C ILE A 166 -6.85 0.59 16.77
N ASN A 167 -6.25 -0.04 17.78
CA ASN A 167 -6.95 -0.99 18.64
C ASN A 167 -7.78 -0.23 19.67
N LEU A 168 -9.10 -0.18 19.45
CA LEU A 168 -10.01 0.57 20.33
C LEU A 168 -10.05 0.00 21.75
N ASP A 169 -9.93 -1.33 21.91
CA ASP A 169 -9.95 -2.00 23.21
C ASP A 169 -8.73 -1.59 24.06
N LYS A 170 -7.58 -1.38 23.41
CA LYS A 170 -6.33 -0.92 24.06
C LYS A 170 -6.30 0.60 24.28
N LEU A 171 -6.82 1.38 23.34
CA LEU A 171 -6.63 2.83 23.30
C LEU A 171 -7.79 3.62 23.93
N GLY A 172 -8.98 3.02 24.02
CA GLY A 172 -10.24 3.74 24.24
C GLY A 172 -10.53 4.75 23.12
N TRP A 173 -11.71 5.39 23.19
CA TRP A 173 -12.15 6.34 22.14
C TRP A 173 -11.22 7.55 21.98
N GLN A 174 -10.70 8.09 23.07
CA GLN A 174 -9.81 9.25 23.03
C GLN A 174 -8.47 8.89 22.38
N GLY A 175 -7.82 7.80 22.81
CA GLY A 175 -6.55 7.35 22.27
C GLY A 175 -6.68 6.95 20.79
N PHE A 176 -7.77 6.27 20.44
CA PHE A 176 -8.10 5.92 19.06
C PHE A 176 -8.23 7.18 18.18
N GLY A 177 -9.01 8.17 18.63
CA GLY A 177 -9.20 9.42 17.90
C GLY A 177 -7.90 10.20 17.67
N ILE A 178 -7.02 10.27 18.70
CA ILE A 178 -5.70 10.90 18.58
C ILE A 178 -4.83 10.14 17.57
N SER A 179 -4.81 8.81 17.64
CA SER A 179 -4.01 7.99 16.73
C SER A 179 -4.48 8.11 15.28
N CYS A 180 -5.78 8.01 15.03
CA CYS A 180 -6.36 8.21 13.70
C CYS A 180 -6.10 9.62 13.17
N GLY A 181 -6.20 10.65 14.01
CA GLY A 181 -5.88 12.04 13.64
C GLY A 181 -4.42 12.22 13.21
N ARG A 182 -3.48 11.61 13.95
CA ARG A 182 -2.04 11.63 13.60
C ARG A 182 -1.78 10.92 12.27
N LEU A 183 -2.39 9.75 12.06
CA LEU A 183 -2.27 9.01 10.80
C LEU A 183 -2.87 9.78 9.62
N ALA A 184 -4.06 10.34 9.78
CA ALA A 184 -4.72 11.15 8.75
C ALA A 184 -3.87 12.37 8.36
N LEU A 185 -3.28 13.06 9.35
CA LEU A 185 -2.38 14.18 9.10
C LEU A 185 -1.11 13.72 8.36
N ALA A 186 -0.48 12.63 8.80
CA ALA A 186 0.70 12.09 8.12
C ALA A 186 0.39 11.71 6.67
N PHE A 187 -0.75 11.05 6.42
CA PHE A 187 -1.16 10.64 5.07
C PHE A 187 -1.45 11.86 4.19
N LEU A 188 -2.06 12.90 4.74
CA LEU A 188 -2.28 14.16 4.02
C LEU A 188 -0.96 14.82 3.63
N VAL A 189 0.02 14.88 4.54
CA VAL A 189 1.35 15.44 4.26
C VAL A 189 2.06 14.64 3.16
N ILE A 190 2.07 13.31 3.25
CA ILE A 190 2.69 12.46 2.22
C ILE A 190 1.97 12.60 0.87
N SER A 191 0.64 12.66 0.90
CA SER A 191 -0.19 12.86 -0.30
C SER A 191 0.13 14.20 -0.98
N LEU A 192 0.29 15.27 -0.20
CA LEU A 192 0.74 16.57 -0.69
C LEU A 192 2.14 16.49 -1.30
N ILE A 193 3.09 15.80 -0.65
CA ILE A 193 4.45 15.61 -1.19
C ILE A 193 4.41 14.88 -2.54
N VAL A 194 3.66 13.78 -2.65
CA VAL A 194 3.51 13.03 -3.92
C VAL A 194 2.93 13.94 -5.01
N TRP A 195 1.93 14.75 -4.69
CA TRP A 195 1.36 15.72 -5.64
C TRP A 195 2.37 16.81 -6.04
N VAL A 196 3.12 17.37 -5.09
CA VAL A 196 4.16 18.38 -5.38
C VAL A 196 5.25 17.78 -6.27
N LEU A 197 5.69 16.55 -6.02
CA LEU A 197 6.68 15.86 -6.84
C LEU A 197 6.18 15.66 -8.28
N ASP A 198 4.95 15.21 -8.49
CA ASP A 198 4.34 15.12 -9.84
C ASP A 198 4.30 16.49 -10.54
N ARG A 199 4.10 17.59 -9.80
CA ARG A 199 4.12 18.94 -10.40
C ARG A 199 5.52 19.44 -10.72
N ALA A 200 6.50 19.13 -9.88
CA ALA A 200 7.89 19.56 -10.05
C ALA A 200 8.57 18.84 -11.21
N LEU A 201 8.24 17.57 -11.44
CA LEU A 201 8.87 16.73 -12.46
C LEU A 201 8.37 17.05 -13.90
N PRO A 202 9.15 16.68 -14.94
CA PRO A 202 8.77 16.92 -16.34
C PRO A 202 7.53 16.14 -16.76
N ASN A 203 6.78 16.64 -17.74
CA ASN A 203 5.57 16.00 -18.28
C ASN A 203 5.81 14.68 -19.08
N LYS A 204 7.00 14.10 -18.96
CA LYS A 204 7.44 12.86 -19.59
C LYS A 204 8.14 12.00 -18.54
N ALA A 205 8.22 10.70 -18.78
CA ALA A 205 9.04 9.81 -17.96
C ALA A 205 10.50 10.29 -17.98
N LEU A 206 11.17 10.23 -16.84
CA LEU A 206 12.59 10.57 -16.74
C LEU A 206 13.46 9.56 -17.50
N VAL A 207 13.01 8.31 -17.55
CA VAL A 207 13.64 7.21 -18.27
C VAL A 207 12.58 6.56 -19.18
N ALA A 208 12.72 6.74 -20.50
CA ALA A 208 11.72 6.37 -21.52
C ALA A 208 12.26 5.47 -22.63
#